data_AF-A0A9R1VAY9-F1
#
_entry.id   AF-A0A9R1VAY9-F1
#
_cell.length_a   1.000
_cell.length_b   1.000
_cell.length_c   1.000
_cell.angle_alpha   90.00
_cell.angle_beta   90.00
_cell.angle_gamma   90.00
#
_symmetry.space_group_name_H-M   'P 1'
#
loop_
_entity.id
_entity.type
_entity.pdbx_description
1 polymer ?
#
loop_
_entity_poly.entity_id
_entity_poly.type
_entity_poly.pdbx_seq_one_letter_code
_entity_poly.pdbx_strand_id
1 'polypeptide(L)'
;MCLDDGRVVSNFVAQALRREPMTVYGDGKQTRSFQYVSDLVEGLMRLMEGEDVGPFNLGNPSEFTMLELANAKELLGWKLEAICIFREGLPLMVSDFRQRLFGDQKDPSINTFSFV
;
A
#
# COMPACT_ATOMS: atom_id res chain seq x y z
N MET A 1 -11.72 6.83 3.87
CA MET A 1 -10.74 5.83 3.40
C MET A 1 -11.53 4.64 2.89
N CYS A 2 -11.34 4.21 1.64
CA CYS A 2 -11.94 2.97 1.15
C CYS A 2 -11.04 1.81 1.59
N LEU A 3 -11.63 0.75 2.19
CA LEU A 3 -10.85 -0.34 2.80
C LEU A 3 -10.04 -1.16 1.79
N ASP A 4 -10.36 -1.07 0.49
CA ASP A 4 -9.71 -1.82 -0.59
C ASP A 4 -9.17 -0.89 -1.69
N ASP A 5 -8.65 0.28 -1.32
CA ASP A 5 -8.11 1.27 -2.27
C ASP A 5 -6.76 0.90 -2.94
N GLY A 6 -6.28 -0.32 -2.70
CA GLY A 6 -5.08 -0.87 -3.32
C GLY A 6 -3.76 -0.47 -2.66
N ARG A 7 -3.79 0.34 -1.60
CA ARG A 7 -2.58 0.68 -0.83
C ARG A 7 -2.25 -0.42 0.18
N VAL A 8 -0.97 -0.53 0.54
CA VAL A 8 -0.52 -1.63 1.42
C VAL A 8 -1.06 -1.50 2.84
N VAL A 9 -1.07 -0.29 3.42
CA VAL A 9 -1.55 -0.07 4.80
C VAL A 9 -3.05 -0.30 4.91
N SER A 10 -3.85 0.17 3.95
CA SER A 10 -5.30 -0.07 3.92
C SER A 10 -5.61 -1.55 3.82
N ASN A 11 -4.96 -2.26 2.89
CA ASN A 11 -5.15 -3.70 2.73
C ASN A 11 -4.76 -4.46 4.00
N PHE A 12 -3.64 -4.11 4.65
CA PHE A 12 -3.21 -4.73 5.90
C PHE A 12 -4.22 -4.51 7.03
N VAL A 13 -4.73 -3.29 7.19
CA VAL A 13 -5.78 -3.00 8.17
C VAL A 13 -7.06 -3.78 7.85
N ALA A 14 -7.48 -3.83 6.58
CA ALA A 14 -8.68 -4.57 6.17
C ALA A 14 -8.54 -6.08 6.43
N GLN A 15 -7.41 -6.68 6.04
CA GLN A 15 -7.08 -8.09 6.30
C GLN A 15 -7.04 -8.38 7.80
N ALA A 16 -6.44 -7.49 8.60
CA ALA A 16 -6.40 -7.63 10.05
C ALA A 16 -7.80 -7.62 10.69
N LEU A 17 -8.66 -6.69 10.26
CA LEU A 17 -10.05 -6.60 10.71
C LEU A 17 -10.88 -7.83 10.30
N ARG A 18 -10.62 -8.40 9.12
CA ARG A 18 -11.25 -9.63 8.61
C ARG A 18 -10.62 -10.91 9.18
N ARG A 19 -9.54 -10.81 9.97
CA ARG A 19 -8.72 -11.92 10.47
C ARG A 19 -8.14 -12.80 9.34
N GLU A 20 -7.85 -12.18 8.20
CA GLU A 20 -7.23 -12.82 7.05
C GLU A 20 -5.69 -12.71 7.13
N PRO A 21 -4.95 -13.65 6.54
CA PRO A 21 -3.50 -13.53 6.42
C PRO A 21 -3.09 -12.22 5.71
N MET A 22 -1.99 -11.61 6.17
CA MET A 22 -1.47 -10.40 5.53
C MET A 22 -0.72 -10.74 4.24
N THR A 23 -1.05 -10.07 3.14
CA THR A 23 -0.50 -10.38 1.82
C THR A 23 0.71 -9.51 1.47
N VAL A 24 1.89 -10.12 1.32
CA VAL A 24 3.11 -9.46 0.82
C VAL A 24 3.45 -10.00 -0.57
N TYR A 25 3.47 -9.12 -1.57
CA TYR A 25 3.89 -9.46 -2.93
C TYR A 25 5.41 -9.40 -3.06
N GLY A 26 6.00 -10.35 -3.77
CA GLY A 26 7.45 -10.48 -3.95
C GLY A 26 8.12 -11.17 -2.76
N ASP A 27 9.37 -10.78 -2.49
CA ASP A 27 10.13 -11.29 -1.33
C ASP A 27 9.97 -10.43 -0.07
N GLY A 28 9.22 -9.32 -0.17
CA GLY A 28 8.93 -8.40 0.92
C GLY A 28 10.08 -7.46 1.29
N LYS A 29 11.22 -7.52 0.59
CA LYS A 29 12.38 -6.68 0.84
C LYS A 29 12.28 -5.29 0.22
N GLN A 30 11.29 -5.06 -0.64
CA GLN A 30 11.04 -3.74 -1.21
C GLN A 30 10.71 -2.75 -0.10
N THR A 31 11.32 -1.57 -0.16
CA THR A 31 11.17 -0.52 0.85
C THR A 31 10.22 0.58 0.39
N ARG A 32 9.57 1.24 1.35
CA ARG A 32 8.82 2.49 1.16
C ARG A 32 8.97 3.36 2.40
N SER A 33 8.90 4.67 2.22
CA SER A 33 8.69 5.61 3.31
C SER A 33 7.21 5.87 3.54
N PHE A 34 6.81 5.91 4.81
CA PHE A 34 5.43 6.18 5.22
C PHE A 34 5.40 7.43 6.10
N GLN A 35 4.62 8.43 5.67
CA GLN A 35 4.41 9.67 6.42
C GLN A 35 3.06 9.62 7.14
N TYR A 36 3.04 9.99 8.41
CA TYR A 36 1.81 10.13 9.16
C TYR A 36 1.08 11.42 8.79
N VAL A 37 -0.25 11.39 8.83
CA VAL A 37 -1.09 12.46 8.24
C VAL A 37 -0.89 13.81 8.93
N SER A 38 -0.68 13.84 10.25
CA SER A 38 -0.47 15.11 10.97
C SER A 38 0.80 15.81 10.50
N ASP A 39 1.86 15.06 10.20
CA ASP A 39 3.14 15.62 9.75
C ASP A 39 3.01 16.22 8.34
N LEU A 40 2.21 15.58 7.48
CA LEU A 40 1.88 16.13 6.16
C LEU A 40 1.12 17.45 6.29
N VAL A 41 0.08 17.48 7.13
CA VAL A 41 -0.75 18.68 7.33
C VAL A 41 0.10 19.83 7.88
N GLU A 42 0.93 19.57 8.88
CA GLU A 42 1.87 20.55 9.42
C GLU A 42 2.84 21.06 8.35
N GLY A 43 3.43 20.17 7.55
CA GLY A 43 4.33 20.54 6.46
C GLY A 43 3.64 21.41 5.40
N LEU A 44 2.40 21.09 5.03
CA LEU A 44 1.60 21.89 4.10
C LEU A 44 1.28 23.27 4.65
N MET A 45 0.90 23.37 5.93
CA MET A 45 0.63 24.66 6.58
C MET A 45 1.87 25.56 6.57
N ARG A 46 3.05 25.01 6.92
CA ARG A 46 4.31 25.76 6.91
C ARG A 46 4.72 26.23 5.51
N LEU A 47 4.54 25.38 4.49
CA LEU A 47 4.83 25.78 3.11
C LEU A 47 3.89 26.88 2.63
N MET A 48 2.62 26.86 3.05
CA MET A 48 1.65 27.88 2.69
C MET A 48 1.93 29.24 3.36
N GLU A 49 2.51 29.24 4.55
CA GLU A 49 2.90 30.44 5.29
C GLU A 49 4.30 30.96 4.91
N GLY A 50 5.12 30.13 4.25
CA GLY A 50 6.46 30.49 3.80
C GLY A 50 6.50 31.34 2.54
N GLU A 51 7.66 31.91 2.26
CA GLU A 51 7.91 32.72 1.04
C GLU A 51 8.59 31.92 -0.08
N ASP A 52 9.08 30.71 0.22
CA ASP A 52 9.82 29.90 -0.74
C ASP A 52 8.91 29.33 -1.84
N VAL A 53 9.34 29.43 -3.10
CA VAL A 53 8.58 28.99 -4.27
C VAL A 53 9.33 27.87 -4.99
N GLY A 54 8.66 26.74 -5.20
CA GLY A 54 9.20 25.60 -5.92
C GLY A 54 8.55 24.28 -5.53
N PRO A 55 9.02 23.16 -6.09
CA PRO A 55 8.60 21.83 -5.65
C PRO A 55 9.25 21.48 -4.31
N PHE A 56 8.44 21.01 -3.36
CA PHE A 56 8.90 20.54 -2.06
C PHE A 56 8.51 19.09 -1.84
N ASN A 57 9.48 18.29 -1.38
CA ASN A 57 9.21 16.93 -0.92
C ASN A 57 8.75 16.99 0.54
N LEU A 58 7.49 16.66 0.79
CA LEU A 58 6.98 16.40 2.13
C LEU A 58 6.85 14.89 2.32
N GLY A 59 7.80 14.31 3.02
CA GLY A 59 7.88 12.87 3.25
C GLY A 59 8.60 12.55 4.55
N ASN A 60 8.36 11.35 5.07
CA ASN A 60 9.21 10.76 6.09
C ASN A 60 10.46 10.18 5.39
N PRO A 61 11.70 10.51 5.80
CA PRO A 61 12.91 9.94 5.20
C PRO A 61 13.16 8.48 5.62
N SER A 62 12.50 7.99 6.68
CA SER A 62 12.65 6.62 7.14
C SER A 62 11.97 5.64 6.19
N GLU A 63 12.74 4.71 5.67
CA GLU A 63 12.26 3.59 4.86
C GLU A 63 11.99 2.34 5.71
N PHE A 64 10.99 1.58 5.29
CA PHE A 64 10.62 0.29 5.87
C PHE A 64 10.41 -0.73 4.75
N THR A 65 10.88 -1.95 4.96
CA THR A 65 10.53 -3.10 4.13
C THR A 65 9.07 -3.48 4.32
N MET A 66 8.47 -4.17 3.35
CA MET A 66 7.11 -4.68 3.51
C MET A 66 6.99 -5.73 4.63
N LEU A 67 8.08 -6.45 4.90
CA LEU A 67 8.15 -7.38 6.04
C LEU A 67 8.13 -6.64 7.38
N GLU A 68 8.90 -5.55 7.51
CA GLU A 68 8.87 -4.71 8.71
C GLU A 68 7.50 -4.07 8.91
N LEU A 69 6.87 -3.61 7.83
CA LEU A 69 5.49 -3.10 7.90
C LEU A 69 4.50 -4.19 8.33
N ALA A 70 4.63 -5.42 7.82
CA ALA A 70 3.75 -6.53 8.20
C ALA A 70 3.93 -6.94 9.68
N ASN A 71 5.13 -6.77 10.24
CA ASN A 71 5.40 -7.01 11.65
C ASN A 71 4.69 -6.01 12.59
N ALA A 72 4.13 -4.90 12.08
CA ALA A 72 3.31 -3.99 12.88
C ALA A 72 2.11 -4.70 13.55
N LYS A 73 1.67 -5.85 13.02
CA LYS A 73 0.66 -6.71 13.66
C LYS A 73 1.02 -7.08 15.11
N GLU A 74 2.30 -7.27 15.41
CA GLU A 74 2.76 -7.65 16.75
C GLU A 74 2.62 -6.49 17.73
N LEU A 75 3.05 -5.29 17.30
CA LEU A 75 2.91 -4.05 18.07
C LEU A 75 1.44 -3.70 18.35
N LEU A 76 0.56 -4.00 17.41
CA LEU A 76 -0.88 -3.74 17.49
C LEU A 76 -1.67 -4.85 18.19
N GLY A 77 -1.03 -5.97 18.55
CA GLY A 77 -1.69 -7.10 19.20
C GLY A 77 -2.66 -7.88 18.29
N TRP A 78 -2.49 -7.79 16.97
CA TRP A 78 -3.32 -8.50 16.01
C TRP A 78 -2.93 -9.98 15.94
N LYS A 79 -3.85 -10.85 16.38
CA LYS A 79 -3.69 -12.31 16.30
C LYS A 79 -4.03 -12.81 14.89
N LEU A 80 -3.06 -12.69 13.98
CA LEU A 80 -3.19 -13.15 12.59
C LEU A 80 -2.33 -14.39 12.36
N GLU A 81 -2.91 -15.43 11.77
CA GLU A 81 -2.31 -16.76 11.70
C GLU A 81 -1.06 -16.83 10.80
N ALA A 82 -0.90 -15.95 9.80
CA ALA A 82 0.28 -15.96 8.93
C ALA A 82 0.50 -14.66 8.14
N ILE A 83 1.71 -14.50 7.62
CA ILE A 83 2.03 -13.60 6.50
C ILE A 83 2.11 -14.48 5.24
N CYS A 84 1.36 -14.15 4.19
CA CYS A 84 1.38 -14.82 2.90
C CYS A 84 2.33 -14.09 1.95
N ILE A 85 3.35 -14.81 1.45
CA ILE A 85 4.36 -14.26 0.53
C ILE A 85 4.13 -14.81 -0.88
N PHE A 86 3.94 -13.93 -1.87
CA PHE A 86 3.69 -14.29 -3.27
C PHE A 86 4.94 -14.12 -4.13
N ARG A 87 5.44 -15.20 -4.73
CA ARG A 87 6.73 -15.19 -5.45
C ARG A 87 6.69 -14.54 -6.85
N GLU A 88 5.52 -14.34 -7.45
CA GLU A 88 5.32 -13.62 -8.73
C GLU A 88 4.64 -12.26 -8.49
N GLY A 89 5.32 -11.38 -7.73
CA GLY A 89 4.71 -10.19 -7.15
C GLY A 89 4.05 -9.21 -8.14
N LEU A 90 4.61 -9.00 -9.33
CA LEU A 90 4.08 -8.04 -10.31
C LEU A 90 2.83 -8.53 -11.06
N PRO A 91 2.82 -9.73 -11.68
CA PRO A 91 1.63 -10.23 -12.37
C PRO A 91 0.41 -10.40 -11.44
N LEU A 92 0.62 -10.90 -10.23
CA LEU A 92 -0.45 -11.16 -9.26
C LEU A 92 -0.97 -9.88 -8.59
N MET A 93 -0.09 -8.91 -8.29
CA MET A 93 -0.52 -7.61 -7.79
C MET A 93 -1.44 -6.90 -8.79
N VAL A 94 -1.11 -6.99 -10.09
CA VAL A 94 -1.94 -6.42 -11.16
C VAL A 94 -3.27 -7.14 -11.28
N SER A 95 -3.31 -8.48 -11.21
CA SER A 95 -4.58 -9.22 -11.27
C SER A 95 -5.49 -8.89 -10.08
N ASP A 96 -4.94 -8.88 -8.87
CA ASP A 96 -5.72 -8.56 -7.66
C ASP A 96 -6.19 -7.11 -7.67
N PHE A 97 -5.36 -6.18 -8.15
CA PHE A 97 -5.74 -4.78 -8.31
C PHE A 97 -6.86 -4.63 -9.35
N ARG A 98 -6.76 -5.30 -10.50
CA ARG A 98 -7.81 -5.32 -11.54
C ARG A 98 -9.10 -5.91 -11.00
N GLN A 99 -9.04 -7.04 -10.27
CA GLN A 99 -10.22 -7.66 -9.68
C GLN A 99 -10.93 -6.72 -8.70
N ARG A 100 -10.18 -5.96 -7.89
CA ARG A 100 -10.76 -4.96 -6.97
C ARG A 100 -11.44 -3.80 -7.70
N LEU A 101 -10.87 -3.33 -8.80
CA LEU A 101 -11.43 -2.20 -9.57
C LEU A 101 -12.62 -2.59 -10.44
N PHE A 102 -12.55 -3.74 -11.10
CA PHE A 102 -13.46 -4.11 -12.18
C PHE A 102 -14.44 -5.24 -11.80
N GLY A 103 -14.23 -5.93 -10.67
CA GLY A 103 -15.02 -7.11 -10.31
C GLY A 103 -14.90 -8.23 -11.34
N ASP A 104 -15.72 -9.28 -11.19
CA ASP A 104 -15.71 -10.50 -12.01
C ASP A 104 -16.24 -10.30 -13.46
N GLN A 105 -16.02 -9.12 -14.04
CA GLN A 105 -16.32 -8.84 -15.45
C GLN A 105 -15.24 -9.50 -16.32
N LYS A 106 -15.38 -10.81 -16.55
CA LYS A 106 -14.73 -11.50 -17.66
C LYS A 106 -15.38 -11.03 -18.97
N ASP A 107 -15.05 -9.84 -19.43
CA ASP A 107 -15.30 -9.48 -20.82
C ASP A 107 -14.14 -10.06 -21.68
N PRO A 108 -14.38 -11.10 -22.50
CA PRO A 108 -13.34 -11.72 -23.32
C PRO A 108 -12.81 -10.79 -24.41
N SER A 109 -13.42 -9.61 -24.62
CA SER A 109 -13.06 -8.68 -25.69
C SER A 109 -11.91 -7.73 -25.34
N ILE A 110 -11.51 -7.60 -24.07
CA ILE A 110 -10.42 -6.72 -23.66
C ILE A 110 -9.09 -7.46 -23.73
N ASN A 111 -8.71 -7.85 -24.94
CA ASN A 111 -7.41 -8.43 -25.25
C ASN A 111 -6.60 -7.45 -26.08
N THR A 112 -6.32 -6.24 -25.57
CA THR A 112 -5.24 -5.36 -26.05
C THR A 112 -5.18 -4.08 -25.23
N PHE A 113 -4.15 -3.92 -24.41
CA PHE A 113 -3.39 -2.67 -24.32
C PHE A 113 -1.97 -3.08 -23.92
N SER A 114 -1.11 -3.29 -24.92
CA SER A 114 0.33 -3.23 -24.69
C SER A 114 0.65 -1.79 -24.35
N PHE A 115 1.20 -1.54 -23.16
CA PHE A 115 1.87 -0.28 -22.90
C PHE A 115 3.11 -0.22 -23.80
N VAL A 116 3.16 0.80 -24.66
CA VAL A 116 4.36 1.24 -25.36
C VAL A 116 5.28 1.92 -24.34
#